data_AF-A0A8S9M8R4-F1
#
_entry.id   AF-A0A8S9M8R4-F1
#
_cell.length_a   1.000
_cell.length_b   1.000
_cell.length_c   1.000
_cell.angle_alpha   90.00
_cell.angle_beta   90.00
_cell.angle_gamma   90.00
#
_symmetry.space_group_name_H-M   'P 1'
#
loop_
_entity.id
_entity.type
_entity.pdbx_description
1 polymer ?
#
loop_
_entity_poly.entity_id
_entity_poly.type
_entity_poly.pdbx_seq_one_letter_code
_entity_poly.pdbx_strand_id
1 'polypeptide(L)'
;MEKVMNLIKPKPDPKQILRDWQRKLRQECRNIERQIRDIQKEERTVQKAIKEAAKRNDMVSAKSAEVMKLVNNLMKAPQMAATMQEFSKEMTKAGVIEEFVNEAIDNALDSEDMEEEIDEEAFFKDHPQLQKNDFYITGESYAGHYVPALASRIRSGNKNDEGIPINLKGVAIGNGLTNPEIQYGAYADYALEMKLISQSVHESLKQDYVDCQSSIRICNRDGGLACNSSYYICNQIPEQILSENEGINYYDLRKICVGEMCYDIWNVQTFLNQENVRKALGVGDNKFELCSGNVNDAMVVDWMINIEVKIPALVEDGINLLVYAGEYDLVCNWLGNSRWVEQMNWSGQKEFGSAKTVAFLVDGKEAGLMKNHGPLTFLKVHDAGHMVPMDQPKASLQMLQTWMQGRLSTPTDPQ
;
A
#
# COMPACT_ATOMS: atom_id res chain seq x y z
N MET A 1 -11.76 4.05 52.91
CA MET A 1 -13.22 3.78 52.88
C MET A 1 -13.92 4.27 51.61
N GLU A 2 -13.32 5.12 50.76
CA GLU A 2 -13.93 5.53 49.47
C GLU A 2 -13.89 4.47 48.36
N LYS A 3 -12.92 3.55 48.35
CA LYS A 3 -12.84 2.49 47.33
C LYS A 3 -13.93 1.41 47.44
N VAL A 4 -14.66 1.34 48.56
CA VAL A 4 -15.72 0.34 48.78
C VAL A 4 -17.12 0.92 48.53
N MET A 5 -17.28 2.25 48.49
CA MET A 5 -18.59 2.89 48.21
C MET A 5 -18.96 2.96 46.73
N ASN A 6 -18.03 2.74 45.80
CA ASN A 6 -18.33 2.72 44.36
C ASN A 6 -18.88 1.39 43.82
N LEU A 7 -18.99 0.36 44.66
CA LEU A 7 -19.48 -0.98 44.28
C LEU A 7 -21.00 -1.17 44.44
N ILE A 8 -21.74 -0.11 44.78
CA ILE A 8 -23.21 -0.15 44.89
C ILE A 8 -23.80 1.03 44.12
N LYS A 9 -23.54 1.10 42.82
CA LYS A 9 -24.44 1.80 41.90
C LYS A 9 -25.35 0.75 41.27
N PRO A 10 -26.69 0.86 41.39
CA PRO A 10 -27.58 -0.09 40.73
C PRO A 10 -27.28 -0.09 39.22
N LYS A 11 -27.16 -1.28 38.63
CA LYS A 11 -27.03 -1.43 37.18
C LYS A 11 -28.20 -0.65 36.53
N PRO A 12 -27.93 0.22 35.55
CA PRO A 12 -28.97 1.05 34.95
C PRO A 12 -30.09 0.17 34.38
N ASP A 13 -31.35 0.55 34.61
CA ASP A 13 -32.52 -0.18 34.13
C ASP A 13 -32.44 -0.34 32.60
N PRO A 14 -32.42 -1.57 32.05
CA PRO A 14 -32.36 -1.81 30.62
C PRO A 14 -33.43 -1.06 29.81
N LYS A 15 -34.62 -0.85 30.39
CA LYS A 15 -35.69 -0.07 29.75
C LYS A 15 -35.39 1.43 29.72
N GLN A 16 -34.67 1.94 30.71
CA GLN A 16 -34.21 3.33 30.75
C GLN A 16 -33.06 3.54 29.76
N ILE A 17 -32.11 2.60 29.70
CA ILE A 17 -31.03 2.57 28.71
C ILE A 17 -31.64 2.61 27.31
N LEU A 18 -32.56 1.70 26.98
CA LEU A 18 -33.18 1.67 25.65
C LEU A 18 -33.87 3.00 25.27
N ARG A 19 -34.54 3.66 26.22
CA ARG A 19 -35.17 4.98 25.98
C ARG A 19 -34.13 6.07 25.72
N ASP A 20 -33.04 6.06 26.46
CA ASP A 20 -31.95 7.03 26.30
C ASP A 20 -31.21 6.82 24.96
N TRP A 21 -31.02 5.57 24.55
CA TRP A 21 -30.50 5.20 23.22
C TRP A 21 -31.43 5.67 22.09
N GLN A 22 -32.73 5.39 22.19
CA GLN A 22 -33.71 5.89 21.22
C GLN A 22 -33.78 7.42 21.16
N ARG A 23 -33.51 8.11 22.28
CA ARG A 23 -33.46 9.58 22.32
C ARG A 23 -32.20 10.12 21.63
N LYS A 24 -31.05 9.49 21.86
CA LYS A 24 -29.78 9.83 21.19
C LYS A 24 -29.83 9.58 19.69
N LEU A 25 -30.29 8.40 19.26
CA LEU A 25 -30.49 8.09 17.84
C LEU A 25 -31.38 9.12 17.16
N ARG A 26 -32.51 9.49 17.78
CA ARG A 26 -33.39 10.55 17.24
C ARG A 26 -32.71 11.92 17.19
N GLN A 27 -31.79 12.22 18.09
CA GLN A 27 -31.03 13.47 18.07
C GLN A 27 -30.00 13.46 16.94
N GLU A 28 -29.29 12.36 16.75
CA GLU A 28 -28.31 12.23 15.66
C GLU A 28 -28.96 12.20 14.28
N CYS A 29 -30.09 11.50 14.11
CA CYS A 29 -30.86 11.58 12.87
C CYS A 29 -31.24 13.04 12.53
N ARG A 30 -31.65 13.84 13.53
CA ARG A 30 -31.95 15.27 13.33
C ARG A 30 -30.72 16.11 12.99
N ASN A 31 -29.55 15.76 13.54
CA ASN A 31 -28.28 16.43 13.22
C ASN A 31 -27.86 16.12 11.78
N ILE A 32 -27.92 14.84 11.38
CA ILE A 32 -27.62 14.40 10.00
C ILE A 32 -28.58 15.04 9.02
N GLU A 33 -29.88 15.06 9.30
CA GLU A 33 -30.86 15.76 8.46
C GLU A 33 -30.56 17.27 8.32
N ARG A 34 -30.00 17.90 9.35
CA ARG A 34 -29.58 19.31 9.29
C ARG A 34 -28.36 19.47 8.39
N GLN A 35 -27.36 18.60 8.52
CA GLN A 35 -26.19 18.59 7.65
C GLN A 35 -26.56 18.34 6.18
N ILE A 36 -27.48 17.40 5.91
CA ILE A 36 -28.02 17.16 4.56
C ILE A 36 -28.67 18.42 4.00
N ARG A 37 -29.47 19.14 4.80
CA ARG A 37 -30.08 20.41 4.37
C ARG A 37 -29.05 21.50 4.08
N ASP A 38 -27.98 21.57 4.86
CA ASP A 38 -26.89 22.52 4.66
C ASP A 38 -26.11 22.20 3.37
N ILE A 39 -25.85 20.91 3.10
CA ILE A 39 -25.24 20.43 1.86
C ILE A 39 -26.13 20.77 0.66
N GLN A 40 -27.43 20.47 0.72
CA GLN A 40 -28.38 20.78 -0.34
C GLN A 40 -28.53 22.29 -0.60
N LYS A 41 -28.38 23.12 0.45
CA LYS A 41 -28.40 24.58 0.30
C LYS A 41 -27.15 25.06 -0.44
N GLU A 42 -25.99 24.50 -0.12
CA GLU A 42 -24.74 24.86 -0.77
C GLU A 42 -24.67 24.33 -2.21
N GLU A 43 -25.21 23.13 -2.46
CA GLU A 43 -25.40 22.58 -3.81
C GLU A 43 -26.19 23.57 -4.70
N ARG A 44 -27.27 24.18 -4.17
CA ARG A 44 -28.01 25.21 -4.92
C ARG A 44 -27.19 26.48 -5.17
N THR A 45 -26.34 26.87 -4.23
CA THR A 45 -25.41 28.00 -4.40
C THR A 45 -24.40 27.72 -5.50
N VAL A 46 -23.83 26.51 -5.52
CA VAL A 46 -22.90 26.02 -6.55
C VAL A 46 -23.59 25.97 -7.91
N GLN A 47 -24.76 25.34 -8.02
CA GLN A 47 -25.56 25.32 -9.25
C GLN A 47 -25.87 26.72 -9.80
N LYS A 48 -26.06 27.72 -8.93
CA LYS A 48 -26.26 29.11 -9.34
C LYS A 48 -24.97 29.73 -9.88
N ALA A 49 -23.83 29.48 -9.24
CA ALA A 49 -22.53 29.94 -9.70
C ALA A 49 -22.16 29.32 -11.07
N ILE A 50 -22.47 28.04 -11.31
CA ILE A 50 -22.33 27.40 -12.64
C ILE A 50 -23.12 28.16 -13.68
N LYS A 51 -24.40 28.41 -13.41
CA LYS A 51 -25.28 29.10 -14.36
C LYS A 51 -24.77 30.51 -14.67
N GLU A 52 -24.15 31.19 -13.72
CA GLU A 52 -23.55 32.51 -13.91
C GLU A 52 -22.19 32.45 -14.65
N ALA A 53 -21.36 31.44 -14.42
CA ALA A 53 -20.13 31.21 -15.16
C ALA A 53 -20.39 30.76 -16.62
N ALA A 54 -21.36 29.88 -16.83
CA ALA A 54 -21.83 29.45 -18.14
C ALA A 54 -22.39 30.63 -18.96
N LYS A 55 -23.13 31.55 -18.34
CA LYS A 55 -23.58 32.80 -18.98
C LYS A 55 -22.44 33.71 -19.45
N ARG A 56 -21.26 33.60 -18.83
CA ARG A 56 -20.05 34.37 -19.19
C ARG A 56 -19.14 33.64 -20.16
N ASN A 57 -19.54 32.45 -20.63
CA ASN A 57 -18.76 31.58 -21.51
C ASN A 57 -17.38 31.18 -20.94
N ASP A 58 -17.25 31.20 -19.61
CA ASP A 58 -16.02 30.88 -18.87
C ASP A 58 -16.12 29.47 -18.27
N MET A 59 -15.91 28.46 -19.12
CA MET A 59 -16.05 27.05 -18.73
C MET A 59 -14.87 26.51 -17.90
N VAL A 60 -13.71 27.18 -17.95
CA VAL A 60 -12.50 26.77 -17.22
C VAL A 60 -12.62 27.17 -15.75
N SER A 61 -13.05 28.40 -15.47
CA SER A 61 -13.30 28.86 -14.09
C SER A 61 -14.48 28.14 -13.45
N ALA A 62 -15.48 27.72 -14.24
CA ALA A 62 -16.61 26.93 -13.74
C ALA A 62 -16.15 25.57 -13.20
N LYS A 63 -15.35 24.80 -13.96
CA LYS A 63 -14.89 23.47 -13.55
C LYS A 63 -13.90 23.50 -12.38
N SER A 64 -12.91 24.39 -12.42
CA SER A 64 -11.83 24.43 -11.42
C SER A 64 -12.30 24.95 -10.05
N ALA A 65 -13.12 26.00 -10.02
CA ALA A 65 -13.64 26.55 -8.76
C ALA A 65 -14.68 25.63 -8.10
N GLU A 66 -15.38 24.80 -8.87
CA GLU A 66 -16.34 23.84 -8.37
C GLU A 66 -15.69 22.60 -7.74
N VAL A 67 -14.72 22.00 -8.42
CA VAL A 67 -13.99 20.83 -7.88
C VAL A 67 -13.27 21.23 -6.60
N MET A 68 -12.58 22.38 -6.58
CA MET A 68 -11.91 22.88 -5.38
C MET A 68 -12.87 23.22 -4.24
N LYS A 69 -14.08 23.72 -4.51
CA LYS A 69 -15.10 23.95 -3.46
C LYS A 69 -15.74 22.66 -2.97
N LEU A 70 -16.00 21.70 -3.86
CA LEU A 70 -16.58 20.41 -3.49
C LEU A 70 -15.59 19.63 -2.62
N VAL A 71 -14.31 19.60 -3.02
CA VAL A 71 -13.20 18.99 -2.30
C VAL A 71 -12.97 19.69 -0.96
N ASN A 72 -12.91 21.03 -0.88
CA ASN A 72 -12.77 21.73 0.41
C ASN A 72 -13.97 21.54 1.36
N ASN A 73 -15.18 21.35 0.81
CA ASN A 73 -16.39 21.15 1.63
C ASN A 73 -16.57 19.69 2.07
N LEU A 74 -16.11 18.72 1.27
CA LEU A 74 -16.00 17.31 1.65
C LEU A 74 -14.84 17.10 2.64
N MET A 75 -13.72 17.81 2.45
CA MET A 75 -12.52 17.77 3.29
C MET A 75 -12.53 18.81 4.40
N LYS A 76 -13.60 18.90 5.19
CA LYS A 76 -13.44 19.47 6.54
C LYS A 76 -12.74 18.44 7.41
N ALA A 77 -11.47 18.16 7.11
CA ALA A 77 -10.65 17.12 7.73
C ALA A 77 -10.71 17.11 9.27
N PRO A 78 -10.77 18.27 9.99
CA PRO A 78 -10.95 18.25 11.44
C PRO A 78 -12.35 17.84 11.91
N GLN A 79 -13.40 18.18 11.15
CA GLN A 79 -14.79 17.84 11.47
C GLN A 79 -15.11 16.40 11.05
N MET A 80 -14.52 15.92 9.97
CA MET A 80 -14.64 14.52 9.52
C MET A 80 -13.85 13.60 10.45
N ALA A 81 -12.62 13.96 10.86
CA ALA A 81 -11.89 13.23 11.88
C ALA A 81 -12.63 13.21 13.23
N ALA A 82 -13.22 14.32 13.67
CA ALA A 82 -14.02 14.36 14.89
C ALA A 82 -15.33 13.55 14.78
N THR A 83 -16.03 13.64 13.65
CA THR A 83 -17.28 12.88 13.40
C THR A 83 -16.99 11.39 13.25
N MET A 84 -15.88 11.00 12.62
CA MET A 84 -15.45 9.60 12.53
C MET A 84 -14.93 9.07 13.87
N GLN A 85 -14.28 9.90 14.70
CA GLN A 85 -13.92 9.52 16.08
C GLN A 85 -15.16 9.36 16.97
N GLU A 86 -16.18 10.19 16.80
CA GLU A 86 -17.44 10.11 17.56
C GLU A 86 -18.32 8.95 17.09
N PHE A 87 -18.41 8.73 15.78
CA PHE A 87 -19.02 7.56 15.16
C PHE A 87 -18.31 6.26 15.58
N SER A 88 -16.98 6.24 15.57
CA SER A 88 -16.16 5.12 16.05
C SER A 88 -16.39 4.83 17.55
N LYS A 89 -16.47 5.87 18.39
CA LYS A 89 -16.81 5.71 19.83
C LYS A 89 -18.20 5.15 20.05
N GLU A 90 -19.18 5.54 19.24
CA GLU A 90 -20.55 5.04 19.36
C GLU A 90 -20.71 3.64 18.74
N MET A 91 -19.99 3.30 17.67
CA MET A 91 -19.90 1.94 17.09
C MET A 91 -19.22 0.95 18.05
N THR A 92 -18.19 1.39 18.77
CA THR A 92 -17.54 0.61 19.84
C THR A 92 -18.47 0.40 21.04
N LYS A 93 -19.29 1.40 21.40
CA LYS A 93 -20.29 1.29 22.48
C LYS A 93 -21.52 0.47 22.11
N ALA A 94 -21.85 0.40 20.82
CA ALA A 94 -23.03 -0.29 20.30
C ALA A 94 -22.79 -1.78 20.03
N GLY A 95 -21.56 -2.28 20.24
CA GLY A 95 -21.22 -3.68 19.98
C GLY A 95 -21.20 -4.04 18.49
N VAL A 96 -21.32 -3.07 17.58
CA VAL A 96 -21.35 -3.32 16.12
C VAL A 96 -19.95 -3.65 15.60
N ILE A 97 -18.90 -3.12 16.24
CA ILE A 97 -17.53 -3.60 16.02
C ILE A 97 -17.40 -5.01 16.58
N GLU A 98 -18.00 -5.34 17.74
CA GLU A 98 -18.03 -6.73 18.19
C GLU A 98 -18.78 -7.61 17.20
N GLU A 99 -19.89 -7.23 16.55
CA GLU A 99 -20.52 -8.09 15.53
C GLU A 99 -19.73 -8.19 14.22
N PHE A 100 -19.15 -7.11 13.69
CA PHE A 100 -18.34 -7.19 12.45
C PHE A 100 -16.98 -7.84 12.68
N VAL A 101 -16.37 -7.53 13.83
CA VAL A 101 -15.15 -8.19 14.27
C VAL A 101 -15.49 -9.61 14.64
N ASN A 102 -16.58 -9.94 15.34
CA ASN A 102 -17.00 -11.33 15.59
C ASN A 102 -17.51 -12.04 14.34
N GLU A 103 -17.93 -11.40 13.27
CA GLU A 103 -18.29 -12.10 12.02
C GLU A 103 -17.03 -12.34 11.15
N ALA A 104 -16.06 -11.42 11.17
CA ALA A 104 -14.73 -11.63 10.60
C ALA A 104 -13.87 -12.58 11.45
N ILE A 105 -14.03 -12.51 12.77
CA ILE A 105 -13.44 -13.38 13.78
C ILE A 105 -14.17 -14.71 13.72
N ASP A 106 -15.50 -14.85 13.74
CA ASP A 106 -16.19 -16.16 13.61
C ASP A 106 -15.84 -16.86 12.27
N ASN A 107 -15.68 -16.11 11.16
CA ASN A 107 -15.13 -16.68 9.92
C ASN A 107 -13.63 -17.04 10.02
N ALA A 108 -12.87 -16.44 10.93
CA ALA A 108 -11.47 -16.75 11.26
C ALA A 108 -11.30 -17.67 12.49
N LEU A 109 -12.36 -17.93 13.27
CA LEU A 109 -12.42 -18.78 14.46
C LEU A 109 -13.04 -20.13 14.11
N ASP A 110 -13.87 -20.21 13.07
CA ASP A 110 -14.13 -21.49 12.39
C ASP A 110 -12.86 -22.05 11.73
N SER A 111 -11.79 -21.24 11.64
CA SER A 111 -10.42 -21.70 11.35
C SER A 111 -9.50 -21.85 12.56
N GLU A 112 -9.95 -21.65 13.81
CA GLU A 112 -9.09 -21.85 15.00
C GLU A 112 -8.75 -23.33 15.27
N ASP A 113 -9.40 -24.28 14.58
CA ASP A 113 -9.02 -25.71 14.56
C ASP A 113 -8.20 -26.11 13.31
N MET A 114 -7.88 -25.16 12.41
CA MET A 114 -6.75 -25.33 11.49
C MET A 114 -5.55 -24.67 12.15
N GLU A 115 -4.67 -25.49 12.74
CA GLU A 115 -3.27 -25.09 12.91
C GLU A 115 -2.85 -24.36 11.63
N GLU A 116 -2.46 -23.09 11.71
CA GLU A 116 -2.04 -22.24 10.59
C GLU A 116 -0.85 -22.89 9.85
N GLU A 117 -1.13 -23.92 9.05
CA GLU A 117 -0.20 -24.50 8.11
C GLU A 117 -0.01 -23.42 7.05
N ILE A 118 1.15 -22.74 7.10
CA ILE A 118 1.51 -21.75 6.09
C ILE A 118 1.39 -22.46 4.72
N ASP A 119 0.79 -21.84 3.71
CA ASP A 119 0.56 -22.48 2.39
C ASP A 119 1.83 -23.14 1.81
N GLU A 120 3.01 -22.61 2.10
CA GLU A 120 4.29 -23.20 1.71
C GLU A 120 4.59 -24.54 2.42
N GLU A 121 4.21 -24.71 3.68
CA GLU A 121 4.35 -25.97 4.40
C GLU A 121 3.48 -27.05 3.77
N ALA A 122 2.22 -26.71 3.47
CA ALA A 122 1.33 -27.60 2.72
C ALA A 122 1.92 -27.96 1.34
N PHE A 123 2.50 -26.99 0.62
CA PHE A 123 3.19 -27.22 -0.65
C PHE A 123 4.37 -28.18 -0.50
N PHE A 124 5.24 -28.00 0.50
CA PHE A 124 6.41 -28.88 0.68
C PHE A 124 6.05 -30.26 1.23
N LYS A 125 4.92 -30.40 1.90
CA LYS A 125 4.35 -31.69 2.30
C LYS A 125 3.93 -32.52 1.08
N ASP A 126 3.31 -31.88 0.09
CA ASP A 126 2.93 -32.52 -1.17
C ASP A 126 4.10 -32.64 -2.17
N HIS A 127 5.14 -31.81 -2.01
CA HIS A 127 6.31 -31.76 -2.87
C HIS A 127 7.65 -31.83 -2.11
N PRO A 128 7.90 -32.88 -1.32
CA PRO A 128 9.08 -32.98 -0.46
C PRO A 128 10.40 -33.00 -1.25
N GLN A 129 10.36 -33.40 -2.52
CA GLN A 129 11.52 -33.37 -3.41
C GLN A 129 12.04 -31.95 -3.68
N LEU A 130 11.21 -30.92 -3.52
CA LEU A 130 11.57 -29.51 -3.75
C LEU A 130 12.11 -28.82 -2.51
N GLN A 131 11.92 -29.40 -1.31
CA GLN A 131 12.28 -28.78 -0.03
C GLN A 131 13.77 -28.42 0.07
N LYS A 132 14.64 -29.20 -0.58
CA LYS A 132 16.10 -28.99 -0.55
C LYS A 132 16.57 -27.88 -1.48
N ASN A 133 15.71 -27.41 -2.37
CA ASN A 133 16.08 -26.35 -3.31
C ASN A 133 16.26 -25.03 -2.57
N ASP A 134 17.03 -24.13 -3.17
CA ASP A 134 17.08 -22.76 -2.71
C ASP A 134 15.72 -22.11 -2.95
N PHE A 135 15.14 -21.55 -1.89
CA PHE A 135 13.82 -20.93 -1.91
C PHE A 135 13.96 -19.41 -1.94
N TYR A 136 13.21 -18.77 -2.84
CA TYR A 136 13.21 -17.32 -3.01
C TYR A 136 11.77 -16.82 -3.05
N ILE A 137 11.53 -15.70 -2.39
CA ILE A 137 10.22 -15.03 -2.41
C ILE A 137 10.38 -13.75 -3.20
N THR A 138 9.60 -13.60 -4.27
CA THR A 138 9.65 -12.42 -5.12
C THR A 138 8.26 -11.85 -5.31
N GLY A 139 8.15 -10.53 -5.29
CA GLY A 139 6.87 -9.87 -5.52
C GLY A 139 7.04 -8.43 -5.97
N GLU A 140 5.94 -7.85 -6.42
CA GLU A 140 5.87 -6.48 -6.93
C GLU A 140 4.80 -5.65 -6.20
N SER A 141 4.94 -4.33 -6.19
CA SER A 141 3.90 -3.40 -5.72
C SER A 141 3.58 -3.60 -4.24
N TYR A 142 2.33 -3.91 -3.90
CA TYR A 142 1.91 -4.22 -2.53
C TYR A 142 2.59 -5.47 -1.95
N ALA A 143 3.23 -6.30 -2.78
CA ALA A 143 4.09 -7.36 -2.27
C ALA A 143 5.37 -6.82 -1.58
N GLY A 144 5.63 -5.51 -1.66
CA GLY A 144 6.55 -4.84 -0.74
C GLY A 144 6.14 -4.96 0.74
N HIS A 145 4.87 -5.24 1.05
CA HIS A 145 4.37 -5.67 2.36
C HIS A 145 4.41 -7.19 2.54
N TYR A 146 3.91 -7.95 1.55
CA TYR A 146 3.81 -9.40 1.65
C TYR A 146 5.16 -10.10 1.78
N VAL A 147 6.14 -9.72 0.95
CA VAL A 147 7.43 -10.41 0.86
C VAL A 147 8.20 -10.33 2.19
N PRO A 148 8.37 -9.15 2.83
CA PRO A 148 9.00 -9.09 4.15
C PRO A 148 8.21 -9.81 5.25
N ALA A 149 6.87 -9.75 5.20
CA ALA A 149 6.02 -10.39 6.20
C ALA A 149 6.17 -11.93 6.17
N LEU A 150 6.03 -12.52 4.97
CA LEU A 150 6.16 -13.95 4.74
C LEU A 150 7.59 -14.44 5.05
N ALA A 151 8.60 -13.73 4.55
CA ALA A 151 9.99 -14.09 4.82
C ALA A 151 10.32 -14.06 6.32
N SER A 152 9.78 -13.08 7.05
CA SER A 152 9.93 -12.97 8.51
C SER A 152 9.24 -14.13 9.26
N ARG A 153 8.05 -14.56 8.80
CA ARG A 153 7.36 -15.74 9.35
C ARG A 153 8.16 -17.01 9.13
N ILE A 154 8.64 -17.25 7.91
CA ILE A 154 9.48 -18.42 7.56
C ILE A 154 10.76 -18.43 8.39
N ARG A 155 11.45 -17.29 8.48
CA ARG A 155 12.65 -17.13 9.31
C ARG A 155 12.37 -17.50 10.77
N SER A 156 11.25 -17.05 11.32
CA SER A 156 10.87 -17.31 12.71
C SER A 156 10.54 -18.79 12.92
N GLY A 157 9.78 -19.40 12.00
CA GLY A 157 9.45 -20.83 12.06
C GLY A 157 10.71 -21.70 11.99
N ASN A 158 11.62 -21.42 11.04
CA ASN A 158 12.91 -22.11 10.95
C ASN A 158 13.78 -21.98 12.21
N LYS A 159 13.75 -20.83 12.91
CA LYS A 159 14.55 -20.62 14.14
C LYS A 159 13.94 -21.29 15.37
N ASN A 160 12.63 -21.49 15.37
CA ASN A 160 11.88 -22.08 16.47
C ASN A 160 11.61 -23.57 16.26
N ASP A 161 12.11 -24.17 15.17
CA ASP A 161 11.80 -25.53 14.74
C ASP A 161 10.28 -25.78 14.59
N GLU A 162 9.54 -24.77 14.11
CA GLU A 162 8.12 -24.85 13.78
C GLU A 162 7.94 -25.25 12.31
N GLY A 163 7.06 -26.22 12.05
CA GLY A 163 6.66 -26.59 10.69
C GLY A 163 7.75 -27.32 9.90
N ILE A 164 7.58 -27.33 8.57
CA ILE A 164 8.55 -27.90 7.63
C ILE A 164 9.66 -26.86 7.36
N PRO A 165 10.96 -27.16 7.62
CA PRO A 165 12.03 -26.19 7.36
C PRO A 165 12.11 -25.78 5.89
N ILE A 166 12.14 -24.47 5.63
CA ILE A 166 12.21 -23.88 4.29
C ILE A 166 13.60 -23.27 4.08
N ASN A 167 14.31 -23.68 3.03
CA ASN A 167 15.64 -23.20 2.69
C ASN A 167 15.63 -21.80 2.03
N LEU A 168 15.15 -20.80 2.75
CA LEU A 168 15.04 -19.40 2.28
C LEU A 168 16.43 -18.79 2.04
N LYS A 169 16.73 -18.44 0.78
CA LYS A 169 18.01 -17.86 0.35
C LYS A 169 17.95 -16.38 -0.01
N GLY A 170 16.78 -15.89 -0.39
CA GLY A 170 16.65 -14.49 -0.76
C GLY A 170 15.23 -14.04 -0.97
N VAL A 171 15.07 -12.73 -0.94
CA VAL A 171 13.82 -12.04 -1.22
C VAL A 171 14.06 -10.93 -2.24
N ALA A 172 13.14 -10.78 -3.20
CA ALA A 172 13.19 -9.70 -4.19
C ALA A 172 11.89 -8.89 -4.19
N ILE A 173 12.01 -7.56 -4.17
CA ILE A 173 10.89 -6.63 -4.14
C ILE A 173 11.03 -5.70 -5.34
N GLY A 174 10.12 -5.83 -6.31
CA GLY A 174 10.01 -4.97 -7.47
C GLY A 174 9.03 -3.84 -7.23
N ASN A 175 9.43 -2.58 -7.45
CA ASN A 175 8.53 -1.43 -7.37
C ASN A 175 7.60 -1.51 -6.15
N GLY A 176 8.18 -1.79 -4.96
CA GLY A 176 7.41 -2.15 -3.78
C GLY A 176 6.96 -0.94 -2.96
N LEU A 177 5.84 -1.06 -2.26
CA LEU A 177 5.52 -0.24 -1.09
C LEU A 177 6.00 -0.98 0.16
N THR A 178 6.94 -0.43 0.91
CA THR A 178 7.60 -1.12 2.04
C THR A 178 7.80 -0.20 3.24
N ASN A 179 8.24 1.04 3.00
CA ASN A 179 8.31 2.08 4.03
C ASN A 179 7.52 3.31 3.57
N PRO A 180 6.20 3.37 3.86
CA PRO A 180 5.34 4.45 3.40
C PRO A 180 5.82 5.83 3.85
N GLU A 181 6.37 5.97 5.06
CA GLU A 181 6.87 7.26 5.56
C GLU A 181 7.94 7.82 4.60
N ILE A 182 8.97 7.04 4.30
CA ILE A 182 10.06 7.49 3.42
C ILE A 182 9.59 7.63 1.97
N GLN A 183 8.79 6.69 1.48
CA GLN A 183 8.37 6.64 0.08
C GLN A 183 7.41 7.77 -0.28
N TYR A 184 6.45 8.11 0.59
CA TYR A 184 5.54 9.23 0.31
C TYR A 184 6.29 10.57 0.26
N GLY A 185 7.37 10.72 1.04
CA GLY A 185 8.24 11.89 0.98
C GLY A 185 9.03 12.03 -0.33
N ALA A 186 9.04 11.01 -1.18
CA ALA A 186 9.72 11.05 -2.47
C ALA A 186 8.83 11.50 -3.64
N TYR A 187 7.50 11.43 -3.51
CA TYR A 187 6.58 11.74 -4.61
C TYR A 187 6.82 13.12 -5.21
N ALA A 188 6.89 14.16 -4.38
CA ALA A 188 7.07 15.52 -4.86
C ALA A 188 8.40 15.68 -5.61
N ASP A 189 9.51 15.23 -5.01
CA ASP A 189 10.84 15.36 -5.62
C ASP A 189 10.93 14.58 -6.94
N TYR A 190 10.41 13.35 -6.97
CA TYR A 190 10.37 12.54 -8.19
C TYR A 190 9.50 13.17 -9.27
N ALA A 191 8.28 13.62 -8.93
CA ALA A 191 7.38 14.26 -9.89
C ALA A 191 7.98 15.56 -10.47
N LEU A 192 8.71 16.34 -9.67
CA LEU A 192 9.42 17.52 -10.16
C LEU A 192 10.56 17.15 -11.11
N GLU A 193 11.37 16.14 -10.78
CA GLU A 193 12.46 15.64 -11.63
C GLU A 193 11.93 15.12 -12.97
N MET A 194 10.80 14.40 -12.94
CA MET A 194 10.10 13.88 -14.11
C MET A 194 9.29 14.95 -14.86
N LYS A 195 9.33 16.21 -14.42
CA LYS A 195 8.64 17.36 -15.02
C LYS A 195 7.12 17.22 -15.09
N LEU A 196 6.54 16.46 -14.15
CA LEU A 196 5.09 16.30 -14.00
C LEU A 196 4.43 17.48 -13.29
N ILE A 197 5.20 18.21 -12.47
CA ILE A 197 4.69 19.30 -11.66
C ILE A 197 5.61 20.52 -11.72
N SER A 198 5.04 21.69 -11.41
CA SER A 198 5.79 22.93 -11.26
C SER A 198 6.47 23.04 -9.89
N GLN A 199 7.43 23.96 -9.75
CA GLN A 199 8.08 24.23 -8.47
C GLN A 199 7.09 24.66 -7.36
N SER A 200 6.02 25.39 -7.71
CA SER A 200 5.00 25.79 -6.74
C SER A 200 4.16 24.61 -6.25
N VAL A 201 3.82 23.67 -7.13
CA VAL A 201 3.11 22.44 -6.74
C VAL A 201 4.02 21.56 -5.88
N HIS A 202 5.30 21.46 -6.22
CA HIS A 202 6.31 20.76 -5.42
C HIS A 202 6.38 21.29 -3.98
N GLU A 203 6.42 22.61 -3.81
CA GLU A 203 6.42 23.24 -2.48
C GLU A 203 5.14 22.96 -1.69
N SER A 204 3.97 22.94 -2.36
CA SER A 204 2.70 22.57 -1.75
C SER A 204 2.71 21.12 -1.27
N LEU A 205 3.09 20.18 -2.14
CA LEU A 205 3.13 18.75 -1.81
C LEU A 205 4.11 18.44 -0.67
N LYS A 206 5.19 19.23 -0.54
CA LYS A 206 6.09 19.11 0.62
C LYS A 206 5.43 19.50 1.94
N GLN A 207 4.46 20.42 1.93
CA GLN A 207 3.66 20.74 3.11
C GLN A 207 2.62 19.65 3.37
N ASP A 208 1.93 19.16 2.33
CA ASP A 208 0.97 18.07 2.46
C ASP A 208 1.63 16.80 3.02
N TYR A 209 2.90 16.56 2.64
CA TYR A 209 3.70 15.47 3.19
C TYR A 209 3.95 15.60 4.71
N VAL A 210 3.98 16.79 5.30
CA VAL A 210 4.14 16.94 6.76
C VAL A 210 2.97 16.30 7.51
N ASP A 211 1.75 16.53 7.04
CA ASP A 211 0.54 15.94 7.61
C ASP A 211 0.48 14.44 7.33
N CYS A 212 0.84 14.01 6.11
CA CYS A 212 0.98 12.60 5.77
C CYS A 212 1.96 11.88 6.70
N GLN A 213 3.20 12.37 6.83
CA GLN A 213 4.23 11.81 7.69
C GLN A 213 3.77 11.69 9.15
N SER A 214 3.14 12.74 9.67
CA SER A 214 2.57 12.72 11.03
C SER A 214 1.51 11.63 11.18
N SER A 215 0.61 11.51 10.20
CA SER A 215 -0.44 10.48 10.20
C SER A 215 0.11 9.06 10.10
N ILE A 216 1.18 8.82 9.32
CA ILE A 216 1.84 7.52 9.19
C ILE A 216 2.45 7.10 10.53
N ARG A 217 3.10 8.03 11.23
CA ARG A 217 3.65 7.75 12.57
C ARG A 217 2.57 7.40 13.58
N ILE A 218 1.41 8.05 13.51
CA ILE A 218 0.26 7.73 14.36
C ILE A 218 -0.31 6.35 13.99
N CYS A 219 -0.43 6.03 12.69
CA CYS A 219 -0.80 4.70 12.21
C CYS A 219 0.11 3.62 12.78
N ASN A 220 1.42 3.77 12.66
CA ASN A 220 2.40 2.77 13.12
C ASN A 220 2.43 2.62 14.65
N ARG A 221 1.94 3.61 15.40
CA ARG A 221 1.81 3.55 16.86
C ARG A 221 0.48 2.94 17.31
N ASP A 222 -0.62 3.34 16.67
CA ASP A 222 -1.98 3.10 17.18
C ASP A 222 -2.77 2.06 16.36
N GLY A 223 -2.37 1.78 15.12
CA GLY A 223 -3.03 0.83 14.21
C GLY A 223 -4.45 1.21 13.80
N GLY A 224 -5.14 0.27 13.14
CA GLY A 224 -6.58 0.34 12.84
C GLY A 224 -7.01 1.63 12.16
N LEU A 225 -7.96 2.36 12.77
CA LEU A 225 -8.52 3.59 12.19
C LEU A 225 -7.49 4.71 11.98
N ALA A 226 -6.38 4.72 12.73
CA ALA A 226 -5.30 5.66 12.48
C ALA A 226 -4.65 5.41 11.11
N CYS A 227 -4.49 4.13 10.73
CA CYS A 227 -3.98 3.74 9.43
C CYS A 227 -4.95 4.03 8.30
N ASN A 228 -6.25 3.78 8.51
CA ASN A 228 -7.28 4.19 7.55
C ASN A 228 -7.25 5.70 7.29
N SER A 229 -7.14 6.52 8.34
CA SER A 229 -7.05 7.97 8.20
C SER A 229 -5.78 8.39 7.47
N SER A 230 -4.65 7.76 7.81
CA SER A 230 -3.36 8.00 7.16
C SER A 230 -3.39 7.67 5.67
N TYR A 231 -4.06 6.59 5.27
CA TYR A 231 -4.27 6.22 3.87
C TYR A 231 -4.85 7.38 3.06
N TYR A 232 -5.99 7.92 3.48
CA TYR A 232 -6.66 9.00 2.75
C TYR A 232 -5.88 10.31 2.77
N ILE A 233 -5.24 10.65 3.90
CA ILE A 233 -4.43 11.88 4.00
C ILE A 233 -3.25 11.82 3.01
N CYS A 234 -2.52 10.71 3.00
CA CYS A 234 -1.32 10.58 2.19
C CYS A 234 -1.62 10.41 0.70
N ASN A 235 -2.71 9.74 0.32
CA ASN A 235 -3.06 9.54 -1.09
C ASN A 235 -3.49 10.83 -1.83
N GLN A 236 -3.73 11.93 -1.11
CA GLN A 236 -3.88 13.24 -1.74
C GLN A 236 -2.64 13.68 -2.53
N ILE A 237 -1.44 13.25 -2.12
CA ILE A 237 -0.18 13.63 -2.77
C ILE A 237 -0.10 13.08 -4.20
N PRO A 238 -0.18 11.74 -4.44
CA PRO A 238 -0.21 11.20 -5.79
C PRO A 238 -1.45 11.65 -6.58
N GLU A 239 -2.62 11.79 -5.94
CA GLU A 239 -3.84 12.30 -6.60
C GLU A 239 -3.64 13.72 -7.17
N GLN A 240 -3.00 14.62 -6.41
CA GLN A 240 -2.71 15.97 -6.87
C GLN A 240 -1.74 15.95 -8.06
N ILE A 241 -0.70 15.11 -8.04
CA ILE A 241 0.23 14.94 -9.17
C ILE A 241 -0.54 14.49 -10.42
N LEU A 242 -1.43 13.52 -10.28
CA LEU A 242 -2.22 13.00 -11.41
C LEU A 242 -3.24 14.02 -11.93
N SER A 243 -3.78 14.89 -11.08
CA SER A 243 -4.71 15.93 -11.52
C SER A 243 -4.05 17.00 -12.40
N GLU A 244 -2.74 17.24 -12.24
CA GLU A 244 -1.93 18.10 -13.12
C GLU A 244 -1.58 17.40 -14.46
N ASN A 245 -1.78 16.08 -14.56
CA ASN A 245 -1.31 15.24 -15.67
C ASN A 245 -2.44 14.34 -16.21
N GLU A 246 -3.53 14.95 -16.69
CA GLU A 246 -4.71 14.22 -17.15
C GLU A 246 -4.35 13.14 -18.20
N GLY A 247 -4.77 11.89 -17.92
CA GLY A 247 -4.60 10.76 -18.82
C GLY A 247 -3.22 10.08 -18.78
N ILE A 248 -2.27 10.55 -17.96
CA ILE A 248 -0.99 9.86 -17.79
C ILE A 248 -1.17 8.49 -17.14
N ASN A 249 -0.39 7.50 -17.57
CA ASN A 249 -0.34 6.20 -16.90
C ASN A 249 0.55 6.30 -15.65
N TYR A 250 -0.04 6.13 -14.48
CA TYR A 250 0.68 6.20 -13.21
C TYR A 250 1.62 5.01 -12.94
N TYR A 251 1.52 3.94 -13.73
CA TYR A 251 2.47 2.83 -13.71
C TYR A 251 3.62 3.01 -14.70
N ASP A 252 3.49 3.87 -15.72
CA ASP A 252 4.57 4.18 -16.65
C ASP A 252 4.35 5.56 -17.26
N LEU A 253 5.11 6.55 -16.78
CA LEU A 253 4.97 7.95 -17.16
C LEU A 253 5.19 8.24 -18.65
N ARG A 254 5.67 7.26 -19.43
CA ARG A 254 5.85 7.36 -20.88
C ARG A 254 4.59 6.99 -21.66
N LYS A 255 3.57 6.44 -20.99
CA LYS A 255 2.35 5.89 -21.58
C LYS A 255 1.11 6.71 -21.19
N ILE A 256 0.04 6.53 -21.97
CA ILE A 256 -1.31 7.01 -21.67
C ILE A 256 -2.04 5.91 -20.90
N CYS A 257 -2.83 6.29 -19.89
CA CYS A 257 -3.67 5.37 -19.13
C CYS A 257 -4.81 4.84 -20.01
N VAL A 258 -4.86 3.52 -20.21
CA VAL A 258 -5.92 2.85 -20.99
C VAL A 258 -6.55 1.74 -20.16
N GLY A 259 -7.87 1.78 -19.97
CA GLY A 259 -8.59 0.80 -19.14
C GLY A 259 -8.51 1.09 -17.63
N GLU A 260 -9.19 0.29 -16.83
CA GLU A 260 -9.34 0.51 -15.38
C GLU A 260 -8.01 0.45 -14.61
N MET A 261 -7.06 -0.37 -15.07
CA MET A 261 -5.73 -0.54 -14.48
C MET A 261 -4.63 0.24 -15.23
N CYS A 262 -5.01 1.22 -16.04
CA CYS A 262 -4.13 1.91 -17.01
C CYS A 262 -3.40 1.01 -18.02
N TYR A 263 -3.73 -0.27 -18.08
CA TYR A 263 -3.33 -1.21 -19.12
C TYR A 263 -4.54 -1.95 -19.70
N ASP A 264 -4.48 -2.24 -21.00
CA ASP A 264 -5.45 -3.14 -21.64
C ASP A 264 -5.07 -4.61 -21.36
N ILE A 265 -5.54 -5.12 -20.23
CA ILE A 265 -5.27 -6.49 -19.74
C ILE A 265 -6.50 -7.40 -19.76
N TRP A 266 -7.57 -6.98 -20.44
CA TRP A 266 -8.82 -7.74 -20.51
C TRP A 266 -8.65 -9.13 -21.15
N ASN A 267 -7.65 -9.28 -22.02
CA ASN A 267 -7.32 -10.55 -22.67
C ASN A 267 -6.95 -11.65 -21.66
N VAL A 268 -6.26 -11.30 -20.57
CA VAL A 268 -5.88 -12.28 -19.52
C VAL A 268 -7.11 -12.77 -18.79
N GLN A 269 -7.95 -11.84 -18.32
CA GLN A 269 -9.19 -12.17 -17.63
C GLN A 269 -10.15 -12.96 -18.51
N THR A 270 -10.25 -12.59 -19.80
CA THR A 270 -11.07 -13.32 -20.78
C THR A 270 -10.57 -14.74 -20.98
N PHE A 271 -9.26 -14.93 -21.14
CA PHE A 271 -8.65 -16.25 -21.33
C PHE A 271 -8.85 -17.15 -20.10
N LEU A 272 -8.57 -16.66 -18.90
CA LEU A 272 -8.66 -17.44 -17.66
C LEU A 272 -10.11 -17.84 -17.31
N ASN A 273 -11.10 -17.08 -17.80
CA ASN A 273 -12.52 -17.40 -17.61
C ASN A 273 -13.12 -18.34 -18.68
N GLN A 274 -12.36 -18.78 -19.68
CA GLN A 274 -12.86 -19.78 -20.64
C GLN A 274 -13.10 -21.12 -19.93
N GLU A 275 -14.22 -21.79 -20.23
CA GLU A 275 -14.61 -23.03 -19.55
C GLU A 275 -13.54 -24.12 -19.63
N ASN A 276 -12.96 -24.31 -20.82
CA ASN A 276 -11.88 -25.27 -21.04
C ASN A 276 -10.62 -24.94 -20.23
N VAL A 277 -10.30 -23.65 -20.06
CA VAL A 277 -9.14 -23.19 -19.28
C VAL A 277 -9.40 -23.42 -17.79
N ARG A 278 -10.56 -23.01 -17.26
CA ARG A 278 -10.92 -23.27 -15.85
C ARG A 278 -10.94 -24.77 -15.52
N LYS A 279 -11.48 -25.58 -16.43
CA LYS A 279 -11.51 -27.03 -16.28
C LYS A 279 -10.10 -27.63 -16.28
N ALA A 280 -9.20 -27.12 -17.12
CA ALA A 280 -7.80 -27.57 -17.15
C ALA A 280 -7.03 -27.16 -15.88
N LEU A 281 -7.31 -25.98 -15.31
CA LEU A 281 -6.71 -25.50 -14.06
C LEU A 281 -7.33 -26.10 -12.79
N GLY A 282 -8.48 -26.77 -12.89
CA GLY A 282 -9.16 -27.41 -11.76
C GLY A 282 -9.85 -26.44 -10.80
N VAL A 283 -10.16 -25.22 -11.22
CA VAL A 283 -10.72 -24.16 -10.35
C VAL A 283 -12.25 -24.19 -10.21
N GLY A 284 -12.91 -25.20 -10.77
CA GLY A 284 -14.37 -25.36 -10.70
C GLY A 284 -15.13 -24.20 -11.34
N ASP A 285 -16.14 -23.69 -10.63
CA ASP A 285 -16.98 -22.58 -11.08
C ASP A 285 -16.50 -21.19 -10.67
N ASN A 286 -15.35 -21.11 -9.99
CA ASN A 286 -14.76 -19.84 -9.61
C ASN A 286 -14.45 -18.99 -10.86
N LYS A 287 -14.76 -17.70 -10.78
CA LYS A 287 -14.46 -16.74 -11.84
C LYS A 287 -13.18 -16.00 -11.48
N PHE A 288 -12.34 -15.80 -12.48
CA PHE A 288 -11.14 -15.02 -12.35
C PHE A 288 -11.46 -13.53 -12.51
N GLU A 289 -11.00 -12.72 -11.58
CA GLU A 289 -10.93 -11.26 -11.67
C GLU A 289 -9.48 -10.83 -11.41
N LEU A 290 -9.03 -9.77 -12.09
CA LEU A 290 -7.64 -9.30 -11.97
C LEU A 290 -7.31 -8.78 -10.58
N CYS A 291 -8.21 -8.00 -10.00
CA CYS A 291 -8.06 -7.42 -8.66
C CYS A 291 -9.42 -7.38 -7.98
N SER A 292 -9.46 -7.68 -6.68
CA SER A 292 -10.68 -7.64 -5.90
C SER A 292 -10.78 -6.33 -5.11
N GLY A 293 -11.80 -5.51 -5.41
CA GLY A 293 -12.04 -4.26 -4.68
C GLY A 293 -12.34 -4.50 -3.19
N ASN A 294 -13.07 -5.58 -2.86
CA ASN A 294 -13.40 -5.91 -1.47
C ASN A 294 -12.15 -6.21 -0.64
N VAL A 295 -11.18 -6.94 -1.21
CA VAL A 295 -9.90 -7.21 -0.55
C VAL A 295 -9.11 -5.92 -0.41
N ASN A 296 -9.05 -5.11 -1.47
CA ASN A 296 -8.38 -3.81 -1.42
C ASN A 296 -8.91 -2.93 -0.29
N ASP A 297 -10.23 -2.78 -0.17
CA ASP A 297 -10.89 -1.99 0.87
C ASP A 297 -10.58 -2.53 2.28
N ALA A 298 -10.59 -3.86 2.45
CA ALA A 298 -10.26 -4.48 3.73
C ALA A 298 -8.79 -4.25 4.14
N MET A 299 -7.89 -4.11 3.17
CA MET A 299 -6.45 -3.95 3.38
C MET A 299 -5.99 -2.50 3.55
N VAL A 300 -6.89 -1.51 3.46
CA VAL A 300 -6.54 -0.08 3.61
C VAL A 300 -5.85 0.22 4.95
N VAL A 301 -6.20 -0.50 6.02
CA VAL A 301 -5.59 -0.32 7.35
C VAL A 301 -4.15 -0.84 7.44
N ASP A 302 -3.69 -1.64 6.47
CA ASP A 302 -2.32 -2.18 6.42
C ASP A 302 -1.39 -1.31 5.55
N TRP A 303 -1.96 -0.55 4.59
CA TRP A 303 -1.22 0.22 3.59
C TRP A 303 -0.13 1.16 4.16
N MET A 304 -0.43 1.85 5.27
CA MET A 304 0.49 2.83 5.88
C MET A 304 1.40 2.24 6.96
N ILE A 305 1.36 0.93 7.17
CA ILE A 305 2.27 0.24 8.09
C ILE A 305 3.67 0.19 7.48
N ASN A 306 4.67 0.51 8.31
CA ASN A 306 6.07 0.35 7.95
C ASN A 306 6.48 -1.11 8.12
N ILE A 307 6.54 -1.85 7.02
CA ILE A 307 6.90 -3.27 7.01
C ILE A 307 8.41 -3.49 6.83
N GLU A 308 9.18 -2.45 6.47
CA GLU A 308 10.64 -2.48 6.36
C GLU A 308 11.30 -2.97 7.65
N VAL A 309 10.70 -2.72 8.81
CA VAL A 309 11.20 -3.18 10.13
C VAL A 309 11.39 -4.71 10.22
N LYS A 310 10.76 -5.50 9.34
CA LYS A 310 10.93 -6.95 9.27
C LYS A 310 12.18 -7.38 8.47
N ILE A 311 12.76 -6.49 7.68
CA ILE A 311 13.83 -6.78 6.73
C ILE A 311 15.22 -6.89 7.38
N PRO A 312 15.64 -6.01 8.31
CA PRO A 312 17.00 -6.06 8.86
C PRO A 312 17.38 -7.44 9.40
N ALA A 313 16.49 -8.09 10.14
CA ALA A 313 16.75 -9.39 10.72
C ALA A 313 16.93 -10.51 9.67
N LEU A 314 16.34 -10.38 8.48
CA LEU A 314 16.55 -11.29 7.35
C LEU A 314 17.96 -11.09 6.78
N VAL A 315 18.32 -9.84 6.54
CA VAL A 315 19.62 -9.42 6.00
C VAL A 315 20.77 -9.83 6.91
N GLU A 316 20.64 -9.65 8.23
CA GLU A 316 21.66 -10.07 9.22
C GLU A 316 21.86 -11.60 9.27
N ASP A 317 20.83 -12.37 8.94
CA ASP A 317 20.94 -13.83 8.83
C ASP A 317 21.54 -14.28 7.48
N GLY A 318 21.94 -13.34 6.62
CA GLY A 318 22.55 -13.61 5.31
C GLY A 318 21.54 -13.93 4.21
N ILE A 319 20.24 -13.65 4.42
CA ILE A 319 19.23 -13.74 3.36
C ILE A 319 19.46 -12.59 2.39
N ASN A 320 19.64 -12.91 1.10
CA ASN A 320 19.89 -11.89 0.08
C ASN A 320 18.65 -11.03 -0.14
N LEU A 321 18.80 -9.71 -0.16
CA LEU A 321 17.74 -8.76 -0.49
C LEU A 321 18.06 -8.06 -1.81
N LEU A 322 17.16 -8.22 -2.78
CA LEU A 322 17.14 -7.40 -4.00
C LEU A 322 15.93 -6.47 -3.96
N VAL A 323 16.17 -5.17 -3.98
CA VAL A 323 15.13 -4.17 -4.25
C VAL A 323 15.39 -3.61 -5.63
N TYR A 324 14.42 -3.73 -6.53
CA TYR A 324 14.53 -3.16 -7.86
C TYR A 324 13.32 -2.28 -8.15
N ALA A 325 13.52 -1.21 -8.92
CA ALA A 325 12.44 -0.31 -9.29
C ALA A 325 12.64 0.24 -10.70
N GLY A 326 11.58 0.20 -11.50
CA GLY A 326 11.54 0.82 -12.82
C GLY A 326 11.66 2.34 -12.74
N GLU A 327 12.45 2.91 -13.65
CA GLU A 327 12.76 4.33 -13.74
C GLU A 327 11.54 5.24 -13.94
N TYR A 328 10.45 4.73 -14.54
CA TYR A 328 9.28 5.51 -14.96
C TYR A 328 7.99 5.17 -14.21
N ASP A 329 8.07 4.44 -13.10
CA ASP A 329 6.92 4.20 -12.21
C ASP A 329 6.66 5.41 -11.31
N LEU A 330 5.41 5.85 -11.17
CA LEU A 330 5.05 6.91 -10.23
C LEU A 330 4.67 6.35 -8.85
N VAL A 331 3.81 5.33 -8.82
CA VAL A 331 3.16 4.84 -7.59
C VAL A 331 4.16 4.24 -6.63
N CYS A 332 5.16 3.51 -7.14
CA CYS A 332 6.25 2.97 -6.32
C CYS A 332 7.61 3.39 -6.87
N ASN A 333 7.73 4.70 -7.15
CA ASN A 333 8.88 5.29 -7.82
C ASN A 333 10.25 4.86 -7.24
N TRP A 334 11.23 4.79 -8.13
CA TRP A 334 12.58 4.33 -7.80
C TRP A 334 13.25 5.19 -6.74
N LEU A 335 12.94 6.50 -6.68
CA LEU A 335 13.53 7.43 -5.72
C LEU A 335 13.10 7.09 -4.29
N GLY A 336 11.81 6.84 -4.07
CA GLY A 336 11.28 6.39 -2.79
C GLY A 336 11.87 5.05 -2.36
N ASN A 337 11.95 4.10 -3.30
CA ASN A 337 12.56 2.80 -3.07
C ASN A 337 14.06 2.92 -2.71
N SER A 338 14.82 3.73 -3.44
CA SER A 338 16.23 4.01 -3.15
C SER A 338 16.41 4.63 -1.75
N ARG A 339 15.56 5.61 -1.40
CA ARG A 339 15.67 6.34 -0.12
C ARG A 339 15.46 5.45 1.08
N TRP A 340 14.49 4.53 1.06
CA TRP A 340 14.28 3.66 2.23
C TRP A 340 15.38 2.61 2.32
N VAL A 341 15.86 2.07 1.20
CA VAL A 341 16.98 1.11 1.20
C VAL A 341 18.26 1.75 1.76
N GLU A 342 18.56 3.00 1.42
CA GLU A 342 19.72 3.71 1.96
C GLU A 342 19.59 4.04 3.46
N GLN A 343 18.36 4.24 3.95
CA GLN A 343 18.09 4.60 5.35
C GLN A 343 17.80 3.40 6.26
N MET A 344 17.54 2.23 5.69
CA MET A 344 17.31 0.99 6.44
C MET A 344 18.46 0.74 7.41
N ASN A 345 18.13 0.50 8.68
CA ASN A 345 19.12 0.29 9.73
C ASN A 345 19.53 -1.19 9.78
N TRP A 346 20.77 -1.47 9.40
CA TRP A 346 21.40 -2.79 9.46
C TRP A 346 22.92 -2.65 9.54
N SER A 347 23.62 -3.72 9.88
CA SER A 347 25.06 -3.71 10.17
C SER A 347 25.93 -3.15 9.03
N GLY A 348 25.53 -3.35 7.77
CA GLY A 348 26.23 -2.85 6.58
C GLY A 348 25.70 -1.54 5.99
N GLN A 349 24.87 -0.79 6.71
CA GLN A 349 24.25 0.45 6.20
C GLN A 349 25.29 1.47 5.72
N LYS A 350 26.38 1.68 6.47
CA LYS A 350 27.39 2.70 6.14
C LYS A 350 28.18 2.33 4.90
N GLU A 351 28.53 1.07 4.78
CA GLU A 351 29.25 0.50 3.66
C GLU A 351 28.38 0.48 2.40
N PHE A 352 27.09 0.12 2.54
CA PHE A 352 26.12 0.30 1.46
C PHE A 352 26.04 1.76 1.05
N GLY A 353 25.84 2.69 1.99
CA GLY A 353 25.78 4.13 1.72
C GLY A 353 27.00 4.66 0.97
N SER A 354 28.19 4.13 1.28
CA SER A 354 29.47 4.50 0.67
C SER A 354 29.78 3.73 -0.63
N ALA A 355 29.02 2.70 -0.98
CA ALA A 355 29.23 1.90 -2.18
C ALA A 355 28.98 2.74 -3.44
N LYS A 356 29.80 2.50 -4.47
CA LYS A 356 29.66 3.16 -5.77
C LYS A 356 28.42 2.62 -6.48
N THR A 357 27.64 3.53 -7.07
CA THR A 357 26.63 3.16 -8.06
C THR A 357 27.34 2.80 -9.36
N VAL A 358 27.02 1.64 -9.93
CA VAL A 358 27.62 1.12 -11.18
C VAL A 358 26.55 0.76 -12.19
N ALA A 359 26.93 0.74 -13.47
CA ALA A 359 26.04 0.32 -14.55
C ALA A 359 25.71 -1.18 -14.42
N PHE A 360 24.43 -1.52 -14.47
CA PHE A 360 23.96 -2.88 -14.71
C PHE A 360 23.89 -3.13 -16.21
N LEU A 361 24.69 -4.08 -16.71
CA LEU A 361 24.83 -4.31 -18.15
C LEU A 361 24.08 -5.56 -18.61
N VAL A 362 23.34 -5.44 -19.71
CA VAL A 362 22.68 -6.53 -20.43
C VAL A 362 23.15 -6.48 -21.88
N ASP A 363 23.77 -7.56 -22.37
CA ASP A 363 24.48 -7.62 -23.66
C ASP A 363 25.47 -6.46 -23.90
N GLY A 364 26.16 -6.01 -22.85
CA GLY A 364 27.11 -4.90 -22.94
C GLY A 364 26.47 -3.51 -23.09
N LYS A 365 25.14 -3.38 -22.96
CA LYS A 365 24.43 -2.10 -22.85
C LYS A 365 23.97 -1.87 -21.42
N GLU A 366 24.00 -0.62 -20.98
CA GLU A 366 23.44 -0.24 -19.69
C GLU A 366 21.92 -0.42 -19.70
N ALA A 367 21.42 -1.22 -18.77
CA ALA A 367 20.00 -1.52 -18.56
C ALA A 367 19.52 -1.04 -17.19
N GLY A 368 20.39 -0.41 -16.40
CA GLY A 368 20.06 0.12 -15.08
C GLY A 368 21.29 0.59 -14.32
N LEU A 369 21.04 1.11 -13.13
CA LEU A 369 22.06 1.54 -12.18
C LEU A 369 21.90 0.75 -10.88
N MET A 370 22.95 0.06 -10.46
CA MET A 370 22.95 -0.78 -9.27
C MET A 370 23.93 -0.30 -8.22
N LYS A 371 23.58 -0.57 -6.97
CA LYS A 371 24.41 -0.36 -5.78
C LYS A 371 24.24 -1.55 -4.86
N ASN A 372 25.33 -2.08 -4.34
CA ASN A 372 25.28 -3.23 -3.42
C ASN A 372 26.35 -3.17 -2.35
N HIS A 373 26.06 -3.87 -1.26
CA HIS A 373 27.00 -4.21 -0.21
C HIS A 373 26.48 -5.44 0.53
N GLY A 374 27.35 -6.43 0.75
CA GLY A 374 26.96 -7.68 1.40
C GLY A 374 25.75 -8.34 0.71
N PRO A 375 24.71 -8.73 1.46
CA PRO A 375 23.50 -9.37 0.92
C PRO A 375 22.51 -8.39 0.28
N LEU A 376 22.74 -7.07 0.36
CA LEU A 376 21.79 -6.04 -0.08
C LEU A 376 22.17 -5.48 -1.45
N THR A 377 21.23 -5.52 -2.39
CA THR A 377 21.33 -4.87 -3.71
C THR A 377 20.12 -3.98 -3.97
N PHE A 378 20.37 -2.74 -4.39
CA PHE A 378 19.38 -1.87 -5.01
C PHE A 378 19.67 -1.75 -6.51
N LEU A 379 18.64 -1.83 -7.35
CA LEU A 379 18.74 -1.64 -8.80
C LEU A 379 17.63 -0.73 -9.32
N LYS A 380 18.00 0.44 -9.86
CA LYS A 380 17.11 1.20 -10.74
C LYS A 380 17.18 0.58 -12.14
N VAL A 381 16.05 0.15 -12.69
CA VAL A 381 15.97 -0.45 -14.03
C VAL A 381 15.55 0.62 -15.02
N HIS A 382 16.41 0.87 -16.01
CA HIS A 382 16.16 1.88 -17.04
C HIS A 382 15.00 1.47 -17.93
N ASP A 383 14.31 2.47 -18.46
CA ASP A 383 13.25 2.27 -19.46
C ASP A 383 12.14 1.30 -19.02
N ALA A 384 11.85 1.19 -17.72
CA ALA A 384 10.80 0.37 -17.15
C ALA A 384 9.84 1.20 -16.27
N GLY A 385 8.56 0.87 -16.30
CA GLY A 385 7.55 1.36 -15.35
C GLY A 385 7.40 0.41 -14.15
N HIS A 386 6.17 0.28 -13.67
CA HIS A 386 5.80 -0.51 -12.49
C HIS A 386 6.08 -1.99 -12.68
N MET A 387 5.61 -2.56 -13.80
CA MET A 387 5.82 -3.94 -14.19
C MET A 387 7.14 -4.11 -14.93
N VAL A 388 8.26 -4.09 -14.21
CA VAL A 388 9.60 -4.18 -14.81
C VAL A 388 9.76 -5.38 -15.76
N PRO A 389 9.26 -6.59 -15.46
CA PRO A 389 9.34 -7.70 -16.42
C PRO A 389 8.55 -7.51 -17.71
N MET A 390 7.49 -6.69 -17.69
CA MET A 390 6.69 -6.37 -18.88
C MET A 390 7.45 -5.41 -19.80
N ASP A 391 8.10 -4.39 -19.25
CA ASP A 391 8.79 -3.37 -20.04
C ASP A 391 10.21 -3.78 -20.45
N GLN A 392 10.92 -4.49 -19.58
CA GLN A 392 12.32 -4.90 -19.78
C GLN A 392 12.52 -6.41 -19.52
N PRO A 393 11.86 -7.30 -20.26
CA PRO A 393 11.84 -8.75 -19.99
C PRO A 393 13.22 -9.40 -20.03
N LYS A 394 14.12 -8.92 -20.90
CA LYS A 394 15.49 -9.45 -20.98
C LYS A 394 16.32 -9.02 -19.77
N ALA A 395 16.21 -7.75 -19.38
CA ALA A 395 16.95 -7.22 -18.26
C ALA A 395 16.47 -7.82 -16.93
N SER A 396 15.16 -7.96 -16.75
CA SER A 396 14.56 -8.57 -15.56
C SER A 396 14.96 -10.04 -15.39
N LEU A 397 14.95 -10.82 -16.48
CA LEU A 397 15.39 -12.22 -16.44
C LEU A 397 16.86 -12.33 -16.07
N GLN A 398 17.73 -11.54 -16.70
CA GLN A 398 19.16 -11.55 -16.37
C GLN A 398 19.42 -11.10 -14.93
N MET A 399 18.73 -10.05 -14.47
CA MET A 399 18.79 -9.55 -13.09
C MET A 399 18.48 -10.68 -12.10
N LEU A 400 17.32 -11.33 -12.23
CA LEU A 400 16.90 -12.39 -11.30
C LEU A 400 17.85 -13.60 -11.35
N GLN A 401 18.24 -14.05 -12.54
CA GLN A 401 19.15 -15.20 -12.68
C GLN A 401 20.52 -14.92 -12.06
N THR A 402 21.10 -13.75 -12.33
CA THR A 402 22.41 -13.39 -11.78
C THR A 402 22.35 -13.15 -10.28
N TRP A 403 21.26 -12.56 -9.78
CA TRP A 403 21.03 -12.39 -8.35
C TRP A 403 20.91 -13.72 -7.60
N MET A 404 20.05 -14.63 -8.06
CA MET A 404 19.87 -15.95 -7.43
C MET A 404 21.17 -16.76 -7.41
N GLN A 405 22.07 -16.54 -8.38
CA GLN A 405 23.37 -17.20 -8.44
C GLN A 405 24.48 -16.49 -7.67
N GLY A 406 24.17 -15.39 -6.95
CA GLY A 406 25.16 -14.59 -6.22
C GLY A 406 26.14 -13.84 -7.13
N ARG A 407 25.79 -13.63 -8.40
CA ARG A 407 26.63 -12.99 -9.43
C ARG A 407 26.27 -11.53 -9.69
N LEU A 408 25.11 -11.06 -9.21
CA LEU A 408 24.72 -9.65 -9.28
C LEU A 408 25.49 -8.84 -8.23
N SER A 409 26.74 -8.52 -8.54
CA SER A 409 27.66 -7.79 -7.65
C SER A 409 28.30 -6.62 -8.38
N THR A 410 28.68 -5.57 -7.63
CA THR A 410 29.50 -4.50 -8.20
C THR A 410 30.85 -5.12 -8.55
N PRO A 411 31.47 -4.77 -9.70
CA PRO A 411 32.83 -5.20 -9.98
C PRO A 411 33.71 -4.80 -8.80
N THR A 412 34.35 -5.79 -8.16
CA THR A 412 35.43 -5.48 -7.22
C THR A 412 36.51 -4.76 -8.03
N ASP A 413 36.96 -3.59 -7.56
CA ASP A 413 38.09 -2.89 -8.18
C ASP A 413 39.20 -3.94 -8.43
N PRO A 414 39.74 -4.08 -9.66
CA PRO A 414 40.79 -5.05 -9.91
C PRO A 414 41.95 -4.74 -8.97
N GLN A 415 42.28 -5.70 -8.09
CA GLN A 415 43.43 -5.62 -7.18
C GLN A 415 44.74 -5.44 -7.94
#